data_AF-A0A7W0RZB3-F1
#
_entry.id   AF-A0A7W0RZB3-F1
#
_cell.length_a   1.000
_cell.length_b   1.000
_cell.length_c   1.000
_cell.angle_alpha   90.00
_cell.angle_beta   90.00
_cell.angle_gamma   90.00
#
_symmetry.space_group_name_H-M   'P 1'
#
loop_
_entity.id
_entity.type
_entity.pdbx_description
1 polymer ?
#
loop_
_entity_poly.entity_id
_entity_poly.type
_entity_poly.pdbx_seq_one_letter_code
_entity_poly.pdbx_strand_id
1 'polypeptide(L)'
;MFTKADLSALMEAAPPLGVSIFLPTHVRGAEIRQDPIRLKNLTAEAREKLIATGLNRAEAEELLAPAQALVEDYSSGSTRTKAWLSS
;
A
#
# COMPACT_ATOMS: atom_id res chain seq x y z
N MET A 1 -10.27 9.49 -5.13
CA MET A 1 -10.53 8.97 -6.49
C MET A 1 -9.25 9.19 -7.29
N PHE A 2 -8.75 8.17 -7.99
CA PHE A 2 -7.53 8.26 -8.80
C PHE A 2 -7.82 9.07 -10.08
N THR A 3 -6.94 10.00 -10.43
CA THR A 3 -7.10 10.97 -11.53
C THR A 3 -5.99 10.87 -12.57
N LYS A 4 -6.15 11.56 -13.69
CA LYS A 4 -5.10 11.68 -14.71
C LYS A 4 -3.82 12.33 -14.17
N ALA A 5 -3.96 13.28 -13.24
CA ALA A 5 -2.80 13.94 -12.61
C ALA A 5 -1.99 12.96 -11.75
N ASP A 6 -2.66 12.05 -11.02
CA ASP A 6 -1.99 11.01 -10.24
C ASP A 6 -1.21 10.04 -11.15
N LEU A 7 -1.76 9.71 -12.32
CA LEU A 7 -1.05 8.90 -13.32
C LEU A 7 0.18 9.63 -13.87
N SER A 8 0.05 10.92 -14.21
CA SER A 8 1.18 11.72 -14.69
C SER A 8 2.29 11.79 -13.65
N ALA A 9 1.96 12.01 -12.38
CA ALA A 9 2.94 12.04 -11.29
C ALA A 9 3.67 10.69 -11.13
N LEU A 10 2.96 9.56 -11.28
CA LEU A 10 3.58 8.23 -11.23
C LEU A 10 4.55 7.99 -12.40
N MET A 11 4.19 8.47 -13.59
CA MET A 11 5.04 8.35 -14.79
C MET A 11 6.29 9.25 -14.68
N GLU A 12 6.16 10.45 -14.11
CA GLU A 12 7.28 11.38 -13.93
C GLU A 12 8.27 10.93 -12.86
N ALA A 13 7.79 10.26 -11.80
CA ALA A 13 8.65 9.77 -10.72
C ALA A 13 9.72 8.77 -11.21
N ALA A 14 9.43 8.02 -12.28
CA ALA A 14 10.33 7.09 -12.99
C ALA A 14 11.38 6.39 -12.10
N PRO A 15 10.98 5.74 -11.00
CA PRO A 15 11.95 5.14 -10.11
C PRO A 15 12.64 3.96 -10.78
N PRO A 16 13.92 3.66 -10.45
CA PRO A 16 14.63 2.51 -10.98
C PRO A 16 13.97 1.18 -10.60
N LEU A 17 13.18 1.18 -9.52
CA LEU A 17 12.40 0.04 -9.06
C LEU A 17 11.08 0.51 -8.45
N GLY A 18 9.97 -0.19 -8.75
CA GLY A 18 8.66 0.15 -8.21
C GLY A 18 7.76 -1.07 -8.10
N VAL A 19 6.85 -1.05 -7.12
CA VAL A 19 5.88 -2.13 -6.88
C VAL A 19 4.48 -1.53 -6.89
N SER A 20 3.57 -2.17 -7.62
CA SER A 20 2.15 -1.84 -7.60
C SER A 20 1.37 -3.00 -6.97
N ILE A 21 0.61 -2.70 -5.91
CA ILE A 21 -0.25 -3.66 -5.21
C ILE A 21 -1.71 -3.30 -5.50
N PHE A 22 -2.45 -4.22 -6.12
CA PHE A 22 -3.88 -4.05 -6.38
C PHE A 22 -4.69 -4.76 -5.30
N LEU A 23 -5.35 -3.97 -4.44
CA LEU A 23 -6.23 -4.48 -3.39
C LEU A 23 -7.69 -4.52 -3.89
N PRO A 24 -8.32 -5.70 -4.00
CA PRO A 24 -9.74 -5.79 -4.36
C PRO A 24 -10.61 -5.28 -3.20
N THR A 25 -11.23 -4.11 -3.38
CA THR A 25 -12.16 -3.55 -2.38
C THR A 25 -13.60 -3.82 -2.79
N HIS A 26 -14.36 -4.55 -1.96
CA HIS A 26 -15.78 -4.83 -2.23
C HIS A 26 -16.67 -3.74 -1.60
N VAL A 27 -17.66 -3.28 -2.36
CA VAL A 27 -18.41 -2.04 -2.08
C VAL A 27 -19.41 -2.17 -0.90
N ARG A 28 -19.77 -3.39 -0.44
CA ARG A 28 -20.64 -3.58 0.74
C ARG A 28 -20.39 -4.90 1.47
N GLY A 29 -20.33 -4.84 2.81
CA GLY A 29 -20.45 -6.00 3.70
C GLY A 29 -19.37 -6.12 4.77
N ALA A 30 -19.56 -7.07 5.69
CA ALA A 30 -18.65 -7.43 6.81
C ALA A 30 -17.20 -7.78 6.40
N GLU A 31 -16.91 -7.80 5.11
CA GLU A 31 -15.62 -8.09 4.50
C GLU A 31 -14.62 -6.92 4.52
N ILE A 32 -15.05 -5.69 4.83
CA ILE A 32 -14.13 -4.55 5.03
C ILE A 32 -13.10 -4.85 6.13
N ARG A 33 -13.47 -5.67 7.13
CA ARG A 33 -12.55 -6.12 8.19
C ARG A 33 -11.42 -7.02 7.68
N GLN A 34 -11.56 -7.61 6.50
CA GLN A 34 -10.53 -8.49 5.92
C GLN A 34 -9.54 -7.72 5.04
N ASP A 35 -9.83 -6.48 4.64
CA ASP A 35 -8.95 -5.68 3.79
C ASP A 35 -7.53 -5.50 4.37
N PRO A 36 -7.35 -5.30 5.70
CA PRO A 36 -6.01 -5.22 6.28
C PRO A 36 -5.26 -6.57 6.22
N ILE A 37 -6.00 -7.67 6.35
CA ILE A 37 -5.45 -9.03 6.25
C ILE A 37 -5.03 -9.32 4.80
N ARG A 38 -5.86 -8.94 3.83
CA ARG A 38 -5.56 -9.09 2.39
C ARG A 38 -4.36 -8.25 2.01
N LEU A 39 -4.31 -6.99 2.44
CA LEU A 39 -3.17 -6.12 2.20
C LEU A 39 -1.88 -6.71 2.79
N LYS A 40 -1.91 -7.21 4.03
CA LYS A 40 -0.78 -7.92 4.65
C LYS A 40 -0.30 -9.10 3.81
N ASN A 41 -1.22 -9.92 3.31
CA ASN A 41 -0.88 -11.08 2.48
C ASN A 41 -0.28 -10.65 1.14
N LEU A 42 -0.85 -9.65 0.48
CA LEU A 42 -0.33 -9.10 -0.77
C LEU A 42 1.07 -8.48 -0.60
N THR A 43 1.32 -7.78 0.52
CA THR A 43 2.66 -7.26 0.84
C THR A 43 3.66 -8.38 1.07
N ALA A 44 3.26 -9.46 1.76
CA ALA A 44 4.12 -10.63 1.95
C ALA A 44 4.45 -11.33 0.62
N GLU A 45 3.46 -11.50 -0.26
CA GLU A 45 3.64 -12.08 -1.60
C GLU A 45 4.54 -11.19 -2.48
N ALA A 46 4.35 -9.88 -2.43
CA ALA A 46 5.20 -8.93 -3.15
C ALA A 46 6.66 -9.05 -2.70
N ARG A 47 6.92 -9.18 -1.40
CA ARG A 47 8.27 -9.39 -0.86
C ARG A 47 8.91 -10.67 -1.39
N GLU A 48 8.17 -11.78 -1.38
CA GLU A 48 8.67 -13.06 -1.89
C GLU A 48 9.01 -12.96 -3.38
N LYS A 49 8.17 -12.29 -4.18
CA LYS A 49 8.44 -12.05 -5.60
C LYS A 49 9.67 -11.18 -5.83
N LEU A 50 9.84 -10.10 -5.05
CA LEU A 50 11.02 -9.23 -5.14
C LEU A 50 12.31 -10.01 -4.83
N ILE A 51 12.29 -10.81 -3.76
CA ILE A 51 13.45 -11.64 -3.40
C ILE A 51 13.73 -12.68 -4.51
N ALA A 52 12.69 -13.30 -5.07
CA ALA A 52 12.84 -14.23 -6.18
C ALA A 52 13.42 -13.58 -7.45
N THR A 53 13.18 -12.28 -7.67
CA THR A 53 13.79 -11.51 -8.76
C THR A 53 15.25 -11.11 -8.51
N GLY A 54 15.81 -11.46 -7.36
CA GLY A 54 17.22 -11.22 -7.01
C GLY A 54 17.45 -10.02 -6.09
N LEU A 55 16.38 -9.33 -5.66
CA LEU A 55 16.51 -8.29 -4.64
C LEU A 55 16.88 -8.92 -3.29
N ASN A 56 17.75 -8.26 -2.53
CA ASN A 56 18.00 -8.75 -1.18
C ASN A 56 16.81 -8.43 -0.27
N ARG A 57 16.71 -9.14 0.87
CA ARG A 57 15.58 -8.97 1.78
C ARG A 57 15.46 -7.54 2.33
N ALA A 58 16.56 -6.86 2.63
CA ALA A 58 16.53 -5.52 3.18
C ALA A 58 15.99 -4.50 2.17
N GLU A 59 16.45 -4.58 0.91
CA GLU A 59 15.93 -3.75 -0.19
C GLU A 59 14.45 -3.98 -0.44
N ALA A 60 14.00 -5.25 -0.38
CA ALA A 60 12.59 -5.58 -0.56
C ALA A 60 11.72 -5.02 0.58
N GLU A 61 12.18 -5.07 1.83
CA GLU A 61 11.46 -4.48 2.96
C GLU A 61 11.46 -2.94 2.92
N GLU A 62 12.56 -2.31 2.48
CA GLU A 62 12.61 -0.85 2.30
C GLU A 62 11.61 -0.39 1.24
N LEU A 63 11.54 -1.10 0.11
CA LEU A 63 10.59 -0.81 -0.97
C LEU A 63 9.12 -1.01 -0.54
N LEU A 64 8.87 -1.95 0.38
CA LEU A 64 7.53 -2.29 0.87
C LEU A 64 7.14 -1.56 2.16
N ALA A 65 8.06 -0.82 2.78
CA ALA A 65 7.80 -0.07 4.02
C ALA A 65 6.54 0.81 3.97
N PRO A 66 6.23 1.54 2.87
CA PRO A 66 4.99 2.29 2.77
C PRO A 66 3.73 1.41 2.86
N ALA A 67 3.76 0.20 2.29
CA ALA A 67 2.66 -0.75 2.36
C ALA A 67 2.53 -1.37 3.76
N GLN A 68 3.64 -1.65 4.45
CA GLN A 68 3.61 -2.09 5.86
C GLN A 68 2.96 -1.05 6.77
N ALA A 69 3.31 0.23 6.60
CA ALA A 69 2.74 1.32 7.39
C ALA A 69 1.22 1.43 7.22
N LEU A 70 0.71 1.22 6.00
CA LEU A 70 -0.73 1.17 5.73
C LEU A 70 -1.41 0.00 6.47
N VAL A 71 -0.81 -1.20 6.47
CA VAL A 71 -1.35 -2.36 7.21
C VAL A 71 -1.44 -2.06 8.71
N GLU A 72 -0.41 -1.41 9.28
CA GLU A 72 -0.37 -1.04 10.70
C GLU A 72 -1.45 0.00 11.04
N ASP A 73 -1.61 1.04 10.21
CA ASP A 73 -2.65 2.07 10.36
C ASP A 73 -4.05 1.46 10.37
N TYR A 74 -4.34 0.53 9.46
CA TYR A 74 -5.61 -0.19 9.43
C TYR A 74 -5.85 -1.10 10.65
N SER A 75 -4.78 -1.70 11.20
CA SER A 75 -4.88 -2.62 12.34
C SER A 75 -5.04 -1.91 13.69
N SER A 76 -4.56 -0.66 13.79
CA SER A 76 -4.49 0.11 15.03
C SER A 76 -5.77 0.89 15.38
N GLY A 77 -6.77 0.94 14.49
CA GLY A 77 -8.10 1.47 14.82
C GLY A 77 -8.14 2.95 15.20
N SER A 78 -7.27 3.80 14.64
CA SER A 78 -7.24 5.22 15.00
C SER A 78 -8.03 6.11 14.04
N THR A 79 -9.11 6.64 14.60
CA THR A 79 -9.85 7.79 14.06
C THR A 79 -8.93 9.02 14.04
N ARG A 80 -8.46 9.45 12.87
CA ARG A 80 -8.00 10.84 12.65
C ARG A 80 -9.00 11.63 11.81
N THR A 81 -10.24 11.71 12.28
CA THR A 81 -11.06 12.91 12.02
C THR A 81 -10.61 14.02 12.97
N LYS A 82 -9.77 14.94 12.46
CA LYS A 82 -9.73 16.39 12.71
C LYS A 82 -8.32 16.92 12.50
N ALA A 83 -8.11 17.57 11.35
CA ALA A 83 -7.36 18.83 11.21
C ALA A 83 -7.30 19.25 9.73
N TRP A 84 -8.45 19.37 9.08
CA TRP A 84 -8.62 20.22 7.90
C TRP A 84 -9.80 21.15 8.17
N LEU A 85 -9.58 22.08 9.08
CA LEU A 85 -10.30 23.35 9.17
C LEU A 85 -9.24 24.36 9.57
N SER A 86 -8.53 24.83 8.53
CA SER A 86 -7.78 26.07 8.59
C SER A 86 -8.78 27.20 8.81
N SER A 87 -8.65 27.89 9.95
CA SER A 87 -8.77 29.34 9.99
C SER A 87 -7.37 29.91 9.94
#